data_AF-A0A2W5ZPS9-F1
#
_entry.id   AF-A0A2W5ZPS9-F1
#
_cell.length_a   1.000
_cell.length_b   1.000
_cell.length_c   1.000
_cell.angle_alpha   90.00
_cell.angle_beta   90.00
_cell.angle_gamma   90.00
#
_symmetry.space_group_name_H-M   'P 1'
#
loop_
_entity.id
_entity.type
_entity.pdbx_description
1 polymer ?
#
loop_
_entity_poly.entity_id
_entity_poly.type
_entity_poly.pdbx_seq_one_letter_code
_entity_poly.pdbx_strand_id
1 'polypeptide(L)' 'MVQLDCETELPFAIDDLRIRPDYPRLVEALEKCEFKSLLQEVREEASRQTRHAQGKLDL' A
#
# COMPACT_ATOMS: atom_id res chain seq x y z
N MET A 1 13.60 -22.32 -24.26
CA MET A 1 13.67 -21.27 -23.22
C MET A 1 13.36 -19.97 -23.92
N VAL A 2 12.27 -19.29 -23.55
CA VAL A 2 11.88 -18.02 -24.21
C VAL A 2 12.56 -16.88 -23.46
N GLN A 3 13.14 -15.93 -24.20
CA GLN A 3 13.79 -14.76 -23.61
C GLN A 3 12.74 -13.71 -23.25
N LEU A 4 12.82 -13.16 -22.04
CA LEU A 4 12.02 -12.02 -21.63
C LEU A 4 12.56 -10.75 -22.29
N ASP A 5 11.66 -9.94 -22.83
CA ASP A 5 11.98 -8.60 -23.29
C ASP A 5 12.05 -7.66 -22.09
N CYS A 6 13.24 -7.12 -21.84
CA CYS A 6 13.51 -6.15 -20.79
C CYS A 6 13.58 -4.72 -21.32
N GLU A 7 13.43 -4.52 -22.63
CA GLU A 7 13.49 -3.22 -23.31
C GLU A 7 12.10 -2.59 -23.48
N THR A 8 11.04 -3.33 -23.15
CA THR A 8 9.67 -2.81 -23.15
C THR A 8 9.57 -1.62 -22.17
N GLU A 9 9.40 -0.42 -22.71
CA GLU A 9 9.19 0.80 -21.92
C GLU A 9 7.85 0.72 -21.17
N LEU A 10 7.90 0.92 -19.85
CA LEU A 10 6.71 1.00 -19.02
C LEU A 10 6.07 2.40 -19.11
N PRO A 11 4.73 2.50 -19.12
CA PRO A 11 4.05 3.80 -19.16
C PRO A 11 4.29 4.65 -17.90
N PHE A 12 4.80 4.05 -16.83
CA PHE A 12 5.14 4.71 -15.57
C PHE A 12 6.47 4.18 -15.05
N ALA A 13 7.23 5.04 -14.36
CA ALA A 13 8.43 4.61 -13.66
C ALA A 13 8.04 3.65 -12.52
N ILE A 14 8.92 2.69 -12.22
CA ILE A 14 8.71 1.72 -11.13
C ILE A 14 8.46 2.44 -9.78
N ASP A 15 9.13 3.57 -9.56
CA ASP A 15 8.94 4.38 -8.34
C ASP A 15 7.54 5.00 -8.22
N ASP A 16 6.86 5.24 -9.34
CA ASP A 16 5.49 5.76 -9.35
C ASP A 16 4.46 4.66 -9.10
N LEU A 17 4.84 3.39 -9.26
CA LEU A 17 3.98 2.22 -8.98
C LEU A 17 3.89 1.89 -7.48
N ARG A 18 4.44 2.73 -6.60
CA ARG A 18 4.33 2.54 -5.16
C ARG A 18 2.88 2.62 -4.71
N ILE A 19 2.42 1.55 -4.07
CA ILE A 19 1.07 1.47 -3.51
C ILE A 19 0.95 2.50 -2.39
N ARG A 20 0.01 3.43 -2.54
CA ARG A 20 -0.36 4.42 -1.53
C ARG A 20 -1.82 4.19 -1.14
N PRO A 21 -2.09 3.24 -0.22
CA PRO A 21 -3.44 2.88 0.12
C PRO A 21 -4.13 4.00 0.91
N ASP A 22 -5.39 4.29 0.54
CA ASP A 22 -6.28 5.18 1.29
C ASP A 22 -6.87 4.40 2.48
N TYR A 23 -6.06 4.23 3.53
CA TYR A 23 -6.46 3.47 4.72
C TYR A 23 -7.77 3.95 5.37
N PRO A 24 -8.05 5.27 5.50
CA PRO A 24 -9.33 5.72 6.03
C PRO A 24 -10.53 5.18 5.27
N ARG A 25 -10.51 5.26 3.93
CA ARG A 25 -11.59 4.70 3.10
C ARG A 25 -11.63 3.18 3.14
N LEU A 26 -10.47 2.53 3.19
CA LEU A 26 -10.38 1.08 3.25
C LEU A 26 -10.97 0.53 4.56
N VAL A 27 -10.67 1.17 5.69
CA VAL A 27 -11.22 0.84 7.01
C VAL A 27 -12.74 1.02 7.01
N GLU A 28 -13.25 2.15 6.50
CA GLU A 28 -14.70 2.39 6.42
C GLU A 28 -15.42 1.34 5.56
N ALA A 29 -14.81 0.93 4.43
CA ALA A 29 -15.36 -0.11 3.57
C ALA A 29 -15.36 -1.48 4.26
N LEU A 30 -14.30 -1.81 4.99
CA LEU A 30 -14.18 -3.08 5.72
C LEU A 30 -15.12 -3.16 6.92
N GLU A 31 -15.39 -2.05 7.61
CA GLU A 31 -16.38 -1.99 8.69
C GLU A 31 -17.79 -2.34 8.18
N LYS A 32 -18.16 -1.86 7.00
CA LYS A 32 -19.46 -2.18 6.36
C LYS A 32 -19.59 -3.64 5.94
N CYS A 33 -18.47 -4.33 5.71
CA CYS A 33 -18.42 -5.72 5.27
C CYS A 33 -18.26 -6.73 6.43
N GLU A 34 -18.27 -6.28 7.69
CA GLU A 34 -18.17 -7.11 8.91
C GLU A 34 -16.96 -8.07 9.01
N PHE A 35 -15.88 -7.84 8.25
CA PHE A 35 -14.65 -8.65 8.32
C PHE A 35 -13.76 -8.23 9.49
N LYS A 36 -14.07 -8.72 10.69
CA LYS A 36 -13.38 -8.30 11.94
C LYS A 36 -11.87 -8.59 11.98
N SER A 37 -11.42 -9.74 11.46
CA SER A 37 -9.97 -10.08 11.42
C SER A 37 -9.22 -9.16 10.48
N LEU A 38 -9.70 -9.05 9.23
CA LEU A 38 -9.07 -8.23 8.20
C LEU A 38 -9.07 -6.74 8.56
N LEU A 39 -10.13 -6.25 9.21
CA LEU A 39 -10.19 -4.87 9.70
C LEU A 39 -9.08 -4.57 10.70
N GLN A 40 -8.82 -5.50 11.63
CA GLN A 40 -7.76 -5.34 12.62
C GLN A 40 -6.38 -5.32 11.95
N GLU A 41 -6.14 -6.22 11.00
CA GLU A 41 -4.88 -6.28 10.23
C GLU A 41 -4.64 -4.97 9.46
N VAL A 42 -5.66 -4.43 8.80
CA VAL A 42 -5.56 -3.17 8.06
C VAL A 42 -5.34 -1.97 8.98
N ARG A 43 -5.97 -1.94 10.16
CA ARG A 43 -5.75 -0.88 11.17
C ARG A 43 -4.32 -0.90 11.73
N GLU A 44 -3.78 -2.09 11.97
CA GLU A 44 -2.40 -2.26 12.41
C GLU A 44 -1.40 -1.81 11.34
N GLU A 45 -1.65 -2.16 10.07
CA GLU A 45 -0.82 -1.73 8.94
C GLU A 45 -0.84 -0.21 8.75
N ALA A 46 -2.02 0.42 8.79
CA ALA A 46 -2.17 1.88 8.72
C ALA A 46 -1.37 2.61 9.81
N SER A 47 -1.36 2.04 11.02
CA SER A 47 -0.60 2.56 12.16
C SER A 47 0.91 2.43 11.97
N ARG A 48 1.37 1.34 11.34
CA ARG A 48 2.80 1.13 11.02
C ARG A 48 3.28 2.06 9.90
N GLN A 49 2.47 2.27 8.86
CA GLN A 49 2.84 3.21 7.79
C GLN A 49 2.92 4.66 8.28
N THR A 50 2.06 5.07 9.21
CA THR A 50 2.15 6.40 9.87
C THR A 50 3.46 6.57 10.64
N ARG A 51 3.90 5.53 11.36
CA ARG A 51 5.19 5.53 12.08
C ARG A 51 6.40 5.59 11.13
N HIS A 52 6.34 4.89 10.00
CA HIS A 52 7.37 4.97 8.97
C HIS A 52 7.39 6.33 8.25
N ALA A 53 6.24 7.00 8.11
CA ALA A 53 6.17 8.36 7.57
C ALA A 53 6.74 9.41 8.54
N GLN A 54 6.49 9.29 9.84
CA GLN A 54 7.06 10.18 10.86
C GLN A 54 8.58 9.98 11.03
N GLY A 55 9.09 8.75 10.95
CA GLY A 55 10.54 8.50 11.02
C GLY A 55 11.36 9.05 9.83
N LYS A 56 10.69 9.45 8.74
CA LYS A 56 11.32 10.08 7.57
C LYS A 56 11.40 11.61 7.66
N LEU A 57 10.82 12.20 8.70
CA LEU A 57 10.85 13.65 8.99
C LEU A 57 11.94 14.02 10.01
N ASP A 58 12.76 13.06 10.47
CA ASP A 58 13.82 13.23 11.48
C ASP A 58 15.25 13.02 10.89
N LEU A 59 15.47 13.36 9.62
CA LEU A 59 16.80 13.44 8.99
C LEU A 59 16.91 14.63 8.03
#